data_AF-A0A142XKX5-F1
#
_entry.id   AF-A0A142XKX5-F1
#
_cell.length_a   1.000
_cell.length_b   1.000
_cell.length_c   1.000
_cell.angle_alpha   90.00
_cell.angle_beta   90.00
_cell.angle_gamma   90.00
#
_symmetry.space_group_name_H-M   'P 1'
#
loop_
_entity.id
_entity.type
_entity.pdbx_description
1 polymer ?
#
loop_
_entity_poly.entity_id
_entity_poly.type
_entity_poly.pdbx_seq_one_letter_code
_entity_poly.pdbx_strand_id
1 'polypeptide(L)'
;MKAILSVAMVLGLCGAAGARDEKANPVGTWQCEYEIGGMKRTSTLTIKKDGDKLTGTMDWADQKGEKLKDVKLKDGVLTFSAVRKFMDNEIALDYKLTIEKEKFKGKAAAEIGGEKQEFDIEGKREKKDK
;
A
#
# COMPACT_ATOMS: atom_id res chain seq x y z
N MET A 1 -7.69 40.36 -21.78
CA MET A 1 -8.67 39.25 -21.77
C MET A 1 -7.99 38.00 -21.23
N LYS A 2 -8.23 37.67 -19.95
CA LYS A 2 -8.02 36.33 -19.39
C LYS A 2 -9.13 36.13 -18.36
N ALA A 3 -10.00 35.18 -18.66
CA ALA A 3 -11.27 34.95 -17.98
C ALA A 3 -11.07 34.37 -16.57
N ILE A 4 -11.95 34.82 -15.68
CA ILE A 4 -12.28 34.23 -14.39
C ILE A 4 -12.92 32.86 -14.63
N LEU A 5 -12.64 31.86 -13.79
CA LEU A 5 -13.59 30.80 -13.45
C LEU A 5 -13.19 30.19 -12.11
N SER A 6 -13.75 30.75 -11.05
CA SER A 6 -13.92 30.08 -9.76
C SER A 6 -14.88 28.92 -9.93
N VAL A 7 -14.49 27.72 -9.51
CA VAL A 7 -15.40 26.60 -9.36
C VAL A 7 -15.54 26.35 -7.86
N ALA A 8 -16.67 26.80 -7.31
CA ALA A 8 -17.17 26.33 -6.04
C ALA A 8 -17.67 24.90 -6.23
N MET A 9 -17.10 23.93 -5.50
CA MET A 9 -17.69 22.61 -5.37
C MET A 9 -18.41 22.51 -4.04
N VAL A 10 -19.71 22.36 -4.16
CA VAL A 10 -20.74 22.33 -3.12
C VAL A 10 -20.50 21.20 -2.12
N LEU A 11 -20.75 21.50 -0.85
CA LEU A 11 -20.94 20.55 0.26
C LEU A 11 -21.98 19.48 -0.10
N GLY A 12 -21.53 18.22 -0.17
CA GLY A 12 -22.40 17.05 -0.14
C GLY A 12 -22.33 16.38 1.23
N LEU A 13 -23.09 16.88 2.20
CA LEU A 13 -23.43 16.13 3.42
C LEU A 13 -24.70 15.32 3.12
N CYS A 14 -24.54 14.04 2.78
CA CYS A 14 -25.61 13.04 2.84
C CYS A 14 -24.96 11.68 3.16
N GLY A 15 -25.46 11.06 4.23
CA GLY A 15 -24.76 10.04 4.99
C GLY A 15 -24.60 8.68 4.29
N ALA A 16 -23.53 8.00 4.69
CA ALA A 16 -23.52 6.55 4.78
C ALA A 16 -23.56 6.19 6.27
N ALA A 17 -24.77 6.14 6.83
CA ALA A 17 -25.00 5.33 8.00
C ALA A 17 -24.75 3.86 7.61
N GLY A 18 -23.85 3.18 8.32
CA GLY A 18 -23.75 1.73 8.26
C GLY A 18 -22.61 1.12 7.45
N ALA A 19 -21.43 1.74 7.38
CA ALA A 19 -20.24 0.90 7.47
C ALA A 19 -20.08 0.57 8.95
N ARG A 20 -20.64 -0.56 9.39
CA ARG A 20 -20.17 -1.19 10.63
C ARG A 20 -18.65 -1.15 10.58
N ASP A 21 -18.01 -0.76 11.68
CA ASP A 21 -16.59 -0.94 11.98
C ASP A 21 -16.17 -2.40 11.72
N GLU A 22 -16.12 -2.81 10.46
CA GLU A 22 -15.27 -3.91 10.04
C GLU A 22 -13.87 -3.36 10.18
N LYS A 23 -13.34 -3.52 11.40
CA LYS A 23 -11.97 -3.19 11.75
C LYS A 23 -11.09 -3.67 10.61
N ALA A 24 -10.37 -2.73 10.00
CA ALA A 24 -9.48 -3.01 8.88
C ALA A 24 -8.64 -4.27 9.17
N ASN A 25 -8.67 -5.24 8.26
CA ASN A 25 -7.96 -6.49 8.43
C ASN A 25 -6.87 -6.62 7.36
N PRO A 26 -5.60 -6.37 7.69
CA PRO A 26 -4.50 -6.48 6.73
C PRO A 26 -4.09 -7.93 6.47
N VAL A 27 -4.47 -8.90 7.32
CA VAL A 27 -4.02 -10.30 7.22
C VAL A 27 -4.54 -10.93 5.94
N GLY A 28 -3.64 -11.49 5.14
CA GLY A 28 -3.95 -12.13 3.86
C GLY A 28 -2.83 -11.96 2.84
N THR A 29 -3.07 -12.47 1.64
CA THR A 29 -2.21 -12.28 0.48
C THR A 29 -2.85 -11.24 -0.43
N TRP A 30 -2.03 -10.30 -0.91
CA TRP A 30 -2.46 -9.16 -1.72
C TRP A 30 -1.62 -9.09 -2.99
N GLN A 31 -2.29 -9.09 -4.13
CA GLN A 31 -1.67 -8.75 -5.40
C GLN A 31 -1.62 -7.23 -5.52
N CYS A 32 -0.41 -6.70 -5.65
CA CYS A 32 -0.14 -5.27 -5.66
C CYS A 32 0.25 -4.82 -7.06
N GLU A 33 -0.22 -3.63 -7.45
CA GLU A 33 0.11 -2.95 -8.70
C GLU A 33 0.65 -1.55 -8.38
N TYR A 34 1.72 -1.16 -9.06
CA TYR A 34 2.35 0.14 -8.92
C TYR A 34 3.07 0.52 -10.22
N GLU A 35 3.39 1.81 -10.37
CA GLU A 35 4.06 2.34 -11.55
C GLU A 35 5.29 3.16 -11.14
N ILE A 36 6.42 2.94 -11.82
CA ILE A 36 7.64 3.74 -11.65
C ILE A 36 8.19 4.05 -13.05
N GLY A 37 8.32 5.33 -13.38
CA GLY A 37 8.84 5.80 -14.67
C GLY A 37 8.02 5.32 -15.87
N GLY A 38 6.69 5.31 -15.77
CA GLY A 38 5.80 4.87 -16.86
C GLY A 38 5.66 3.35 -17.01
N MET A 39 6.39 2.56 -16.21
CA MET A 39 6.35 1.10 -16.28
C MET A 39 5.53 0.51 -15.15
N LYS A 40 4.44 -0.19 -15.51
CA LYS A 40 3.63 -0.98 -14.58
C LYS A 40 4.41 -2.17 -14.03
N ARG A 41 4.28 -2.41 -12.74
CA ARG A 41 4.93 -3.51 -12.03
C ARG A 41 3.94 -4.16 -11.06
N THR A 42 4.21 -5.41 -10.74
CA THR A 42 3.45 -6.17 -9.75
C THR A 42 4.34 -6.64 -8.61
N SER A 43 3.72 -6.90 -7.46
CA SER A 43 4.32 -7.56 -6.30
C SER A 43 3.25 -8.29 -5.51
N THR A 44 3.66 -9.20 -4.63
CA THR A 44 2.75 -9.90 -3.73
C THR A 44 3.12 -9.57 -2.29
N LEU A 45 2.19 -8.95 -1.57
CA LEU A 45 2.30 -8.68 -0.15
C LEU A 45 1.57 -9.78 0.63
N THR A 46 2.25 -10.44 1.55
CA THR A 46 1.63 -11.40 2.47
C THR A 46 1.73 -10.85 3.88
N ILE A 47 0.59 -10.67 4.56
CA ILE A 47 0.52 -10.31 5.98
C ILE A 47 -0.05 -11.48 6.77
N LYS A 48 0.59 -11.80 7.89
CA LYS A 48 0.18 -12.85 8.83
C LYS A 48 0.05 -12.26 10.22
N LYS A 49 -0.72 -12.96 11.06
CA LYS A 49 -0.78 -12.70 12.50
C LYS A 49 0.09 -13.75 13.20
N ASP A 50 0.99 -13.28 14.06
CA ASP A 50 1.87 -14.10 14.88
C ASP A 50 1.66 -13.70 16.36
N GLY A 51 0.86 -14.49 17.07
CA GLY A 51 0.31 -14.09 18.36
C GLY A 51 -0.46 -12.77 18.25
N ASP A 52 -0.05 -11.76 18.99
CA ASP A 52 -0.66 -10.41 18.95
C ASP A 52 0.00 -9.46 17.94
N LYS A 53 1.05 -9.91 17.25
CA LYS A 53 1.82 -9.08 16.31
C LYS A 53 1.43 -9.38 14.86
N LEU A 54 1.69 -8.40 13.99
CA LEU A 54 1.64 -8.58 12.55
C LEU A 54 3.05 -8.86 12.03
N THR A 55 3.15 -9.79 11.10
CA THR A 55 4.36 -10.10 10.34
C THR A 55 4.01 -10.19 8.86
N GLY A 56 5.00 -10.21 7.99
CA GLY A 56 4.72 -10.39 6.58
C GLY A 56 5.95 -10.57 5.72
N THR A 57 5.69 -10.80 4.44
CA THR A 57 6.69 -10.84 3.39
C THR A 57 6.25 -10.05 2.16
N MET A 58 7.23 -9.54 1.41
CA MET A 58 7.03 -8.97 0.09
C MET A 58 7.75 -9.83 -0.96
N ASP A 59 7.06 -10.11 -2.04
CA ASP A 59 7.60 -10.75 -3.23
C ASP A 59 7.54 -9.79 -4.40
N TRP A 60 8.67 -9.55 -5.03
CA TRP A 60 8.75 -8.89 -6.33
C TRP A 60 9.05 -9.90 -7.43
N ALA A 61 9.28 -9.43 -8.66
CA ALA A 61 9.51 -10.29 -9.81
C ALA A 61 10.78 -11.17 -9.65
N ASP A 62 11.85 -10.58 -9.12
CA ASP A 62 13.21 -11.12 -9.00
C ASP A 62 13.64 -11.41 -7.55
N GLN A 63 12.85 -11.00 -6.55
CA GLN A 63 13.12 -11.22 -5.14
C GLN A 63 11.89 -11.81 -4.44
N LYS A 64 12.07 -12.89 -3.69
CA LYS A 64 11.00 -13.58 -2.96
C LYS A 64 11.29 -13.65 -1.47
N GLY A 65 10.25 -13.59 -0.66
CA GLY A 65 10.28 -13.81 0.77
C GLY A 65 10.93 -12.70 1.58
N GLU A 66 11.01 -11.47 1.06
CA GLU A 66 11.60 -10.35 1.79
C GLU A 66 10.77 -10.08 3.05
N LYS A 67 11.39 -10.16 4.21
CA LYS A 67 10.68 -9.96 5.48
C LYS A 67 10.38 -8.49 5.68
N LEU A 68 9.13 -8.20 6.03
CA LEU A 68 8.74 -6.84 6.39
C LEU A 68 9.30 -6.48 7.77
N LYS A 69 9.62 -5.21 7.96
CA LYS A 69 10.05 -4.61 9.23
C LYS A 69 8.97 -3.63 9.72
N ASP A 70 8.88 -3.46 11.04
CA ASP A 70 7.99 -2.49 11.69
C ASP A 70 6.51 -2.55 11.27
N VAL A 71 5.98 -3.76 11.02
CA VAL A 71 4.60 -3.96 10.57
C VAL A 71 3.61 -3.51 11.66
N LYS A 72 2.87 -2.44 11.38
CA LYS A 72 1.93 -1.80 12.31
C LYS A 72 0.62 -1.48 11.59
N LEU A 73 -0.50 -1.74 12.25
CA LEU A 73 -1.82 -1.32 11.80
C LEU A 73 -2.40 -0.35 12.83
N LYS A 74 -2.72 0.87 12.39
CA LYS A 74 -3.37 1.89 13.22
C LYS A 74 -4.43 2.62 12.41
N ASP A 75 -5.65 2.71 12.94
CA ASP A 75 -6.76 3.45 12.32
C ASP A 75 -7.01 3.09 10.84
N GLY A 76 -6.86 1.79 10.51
CA GLY A 76 -7.01 1.28 9.13
C GLY A 76 -5.81 1.49 8.21
N VAL A 77 -4.74 2.11 8.70
CA VAL A 77 -3.50 2.35 7.97
C VAL A 77 -2.46 1.31 8.38
N LEU A 78 -2.02 0.50 7.42
CA LEU A 78 -0.93 -0.44 7.53
C LEU A 78 0.39 0.25 7.13
N THR A 79 1.37 0.25 8.01
CA THR A 79 2.73 0.74 7.75
C THR A 79 3.74 -0.36 7.98
N PHE A 80 4.77 -0.41 7.14
CA PHE A 80 5.91 -1.31 7.27
C PHE A 80 7.04 -0.84 6.36
N SER A 81 8.23 -1.40 6.51
CA SER A 81 9.31 -1.26 5.54
C SER A 81 9.78 -2.60 4.99
N ALA A 82 10.35 -2.58 3.80
CA ALA A 82 10.95 -3.75 3.14
C ALA A 82 12.18 -3.31 2.33
N VAL A 83 13.14 -4.21 2.12
CA VAL A 83 14.33 -3.91 1.32
C VAL A 83 14.22 -4.58 -0.05
N ARG A 84 14.13 -3.78 -1.11
CA ARG A 84 14.20 -4.29 -2.48
C ARG A 84 15.64 -4.33 -2.94
N LYS A 85 16.12 -5.50 -3.35
CA LYS A 85 17.37 -5.69 -4.06
C LYS A 85 17.08 -5.56 -5.55
N PHE A 86 17.72 -4.61 -6.20
CA PHE A 86 17.55 -4.37 -7.62
C PHE A 86 18.91 -4.09 -8.27
N MET A 87 19.32 -4.99 -9.16
CA MET A 87 20.71 -5.08 -9.63
C MET A 87 21.66 -5.19 -8.41
N ASP A 88 22.66 -4.32 -8.30
CA ASP A 88 23.63 -4.31 -7.21
C ASP A 88 23.24 -3.35 -6.06
N ASN A 89 22.03 -2.80 -6.08
CA ASN A 89 21.56 -1.83 -5.09
C ASN A 89 20.54 -2.43 -4.12
N GLU A 90 20.61 -2.01 -2.85
CA GLU A 90 19.56 -2.22 -1.86
C GLU A 90 18.77 -0.93 -1.68
N ILE A 91 17.47 -1.00 -1.90
CA ILE A 91 16.54 0.13 -1.82
C ILE A 91 15.61 -0.12 -0.64
N ALA A 92 15.73 0.69 0.41
CA ALA A 92 14.78 0.69 1.52
C ALA A 92 13.48 1.36 1.08
N LEU A 93 12.36 0.65 1.27
CA LEU A 93 11.02 1.10 0.91
C LEU A 93 10.16 1.19 2.17
N ASP A 94 9.60 2.37 2.42
CA ASP A 94 8.60 2.60 3.46
C ASP A 94 7.21 2.63 2.85
N TYR A 95 6.29 1.85 3.40
CA TYR A 95 4.92 1.72 2.91
C TYR A 95 3.92 2.33 3.88
N LYS A 96 2.91 3.01 3.33
CA LYS A 96 1.73 3.48 4.05
C LYS A 96 0.48 3.17 3.23
N LEU A 97 -0.27 2.16 3.66
CA LEU A 97 -1.40 1.58 2.92
C LEU A 97 -2.69 1.72 3.73
N THR A 98 -3.74 2.28 3.14
CA THR A 98 -5.08 2.32 3.72
C THR A 98 -5.84 1.08 3.29
N ILE A 99 -6.21 0.23 4.25
CA ILE A 99 -6.90 -1.04 4.00
C ILE A 99 -8.41 -0.82 3.92
N GLU A 100 -9.00 -1.19 2.80
CA GLU A 100 -10.43 -1.09 2.50
C GLU A 100 -10.99 -2.46 2.10
N LYS A 101 -11.31 -3.28 3.10
CA LYS A 101 -11.87 -4.64 2.93
C LYS A 101 -10.96 -5.57 2.10
N GLU A 102 -11.26 -5.68 0.81
CA GLU A 102 -10.62 -6.57 -0.17
C GLU A 102 -9.64 -5.83 -1.10
N LYS A 103 -9.40 -4.54 -0.83
CA LYS A 103 -8.43 -3.72 -1.55
C LYS A 103 -7.67 -2.82 -0.59
N PHE A 104 -6.57 -2.25 -1.05
CA PHE A 104 -5.91 -1.12 -0.40
C PHE A 104 -5.43 -0.12 -1.45
N LYS A 105 -5.21 1.11 -0.99
CA LYS A 105 -4.46 2.14 -1.73
C LYS A 105 -3.43 2.77 -0.80
N GLY A 106 -2.34 3.29 -1.35
CA GLY A 106 -1.34 3.93 -0.53
C GLY A 106 -0.13 4.38 -1.33
N LYS A 107 0.94 4.66 -0.59
CA LYS A 107 2.23 5.07 -1.15
C LYS A 107 3.35 4.20 -0.63
N ALA A 108 4.34 3.99 -1.48
CA ALA A 108 5.66 3.54 -1.10
C ALA A 108 6.65 4.69 -1.31
N ALA A 109 7.64 4.80 -0.42
CA ALA A 109 8.67 5.83 -0.47
C ALA A 109 10.06 5.21 -0.39
N ALA A 110 11.00 5.76 -1.14
CA ALA A 110 12.43 5.40 -1.07
C ALA A 110 13.29 6.66 -1.15
N GLU A 111 14.49 6.61 -0.57
CA GLU A 111 15.53 7.60 -0.81
C GLU A 111 16.38 7.14 -2.00
N ILE A 112 16.36 7.90 -3.09
CA ILE A 112 17.09 7.59 -4.33
C ILE A 112 17.89 8.82 -4.71
N GLY A 113 19.22 8.71 -4.71
CA GLY A 113 20.10 9.83 -5.05
C GLY A 113 20.06 10.98 -4.04
N GLY A 114 19.74 10.70 -2.78
CA GLY A 114 19.61 11.71 -1.71
C GLY A 114 18.27 12.46 -1.68
N GLU A 115 17.32 12.09 -2.55
CA GLU A 115 15.98 12.65 -2.57
C GLU A 115 14.93 11.58 -2.21
N LYS A 116 13.91 11.99 -1.46
CA LYS A 116 12.75 11.14 -1.18
C LYS A 116 11.86 11.09 -2.41
N GLN A 117 11.68 9.90 -2.96
CA GLN A 117 10.73 9.62 -4.03
C GLN A 117 9.56 8.80 -3.49
N GLU A 118 8.34 9.15 -3.90
CA GLU A 118 7.12 8.43 -3.54
C GLU A 118 6.40 7.96 -4.80
N PHE A 119 5.80 6.77 -4.76
CA PHE A 119 4.97 6.23 -5.83
C PHE A 119 3.70 5.59 -5.27
N ASP A 120 2.63 5.68 -6.05
CA ASP A 120 1.34 5.08 -5.70
C ASP A 120 1.40 3.56 -5.85
N ILE A 121 0.74 2.88 -4.91
CA ILE A 121 0.57 1.43 -4.92
C ILE A 121 -0.87 1.11 -4.53
N GLU A 122 -1.47 0.22 -5.31
CA GLU A 122 -2.77 -0.35 -5.03
C GLU A 122 -2.64 -1.86 -4.84
N GLY A 123 -3.55 -2.46 -4.10
CA GLY A 123 -3.57 -3.92 -3.98
C GLY A 123 -4.97 -4.47 -3.85
N LYS A 124 -5.14 -5.70 -4.32
CA LYS A 124 -6.36 -6.49 -4.22
C LYS A 124 -6.05 -7.77 -3.47
N ARG A 125 -6.91 -8.14 -2.53
CA ARG A 125 -6.78 -9.40 -1.81
C ARG A 125 -6.91 -10.55 -2.80
N GLU A 126 -6.00 -11.51 -2.71
CA GLU A 126 -6.10 -12.74 -3.49
C GLU A 126 -7.33 -13.52 -3.02
N LYS A 127 -8.22 -13.82 -3.97
CA LYS A 127 -9.32 -14.74 -3.71
C LYS A 127 -8.74 -16.14 -3.76
N LYS A 128 -8.74 -16.86 -2.63
CA LYS A 128 -8.55 -18.30 -2.68
C LYS A 128 -9.82 -18.89 -3.28
N ASP A 129 -9.73 -19.40 -4.51
CA ASP A 129 -10.74 -20.31 -5.04
C ASP A 129 -10.83 -21.50 -4.07
N LYS A 130 -12.04 -21.76 -3.58
CA LYS A 130 -12.32 -22.84 -2.64
C LYS A 130 -12.33 -24.19 -3.33
#